data_AF-A0A0A9DYS6-F1
#
_entry.id   AF-A0A0A9DYS6-F1
#
_cell.length_a   1.000
_cell.length_b   1.000
_cell.length_c   1.000
_cell.angle_alpha   90.00
_cell.angle_beta   90.00
_cell.angle_gamma   90.00
#
_symmetry.space_group_name_H-M   'P 1'
#
loop_
_entity.id
_entity.type
_entity.pdbx_description
1 polymer ?
#
loop_
_entity_poly.entity_id
_entity_poly.type
_entity_poly.pdbx_seq_one_letter_code
_entity_poly.pdbx_strand_id
1 'polypeptide(L)'
;MCGHTRKDRVRNDDIRDRVRVAPIEEKLVQHRLRWFGHIQRRPSEASVHSGRIKCADNVKRGRGRPNLTWKESLKRDLKDWNITKELVMDRGSWKLAIHMPEP
;
A
#
# COMPACT_ATOMS: atom_id res chain seq x y z
N MET A 1 5.36 -3.80 -26.66
CA MET A 1 5.39 -2.33 -26.42
C MET A 1 4.19 -1.68 -27.13
N CYS A 2 3.60 -0.62 -26.60
CA CYS A 2 2.34 -0.03 -27.10
C CYS A 2 2.49 0.94 -28.29
N GLY A 3 3.70 1.11 -28.84
CA GLY A 3 3.96 1.88 -30.07
C GLY A 3 3.91 3.41 -29.93
N HIS A 4 3.73 3.94 -28.72
CA HIS A 4 3.63 5.39 -28.46
C HIS A 4 4.94 6.00 -27.97
N THR A 5 5.17 7.25 -28.36
CA THR A 5 6.30 8.09 -27.97
C THR A 5 5.83 9.30 -27.17
N ARG A 6 6.75 10.02 -26.52
CA ARG A 6 6.42 11.27 -25.80
C ARG A 6 5.82 12.36 -26.70
N LYS A 7 6.08 12.34 -28.02
CA LYS A 7 5.55 13.33 -28.96
C LYS A 7 4.05 13.20 -29.19
N ASP A 8 3.51 12.00 -28.98
CA ASP A 8 2.10 11.70 -29.20
C ASP A 8 1.20 12.31 -28.11
N ARG A 9 1.79 12.78 -26.99
CA ARG A 9 1.10 13.46 -25.87
C ARG A 9 -0.14 12.71 -25.35
N VAL A 10 -0.16 11.39 -25.51
CA VAL A 10 -1.20 10.49 -25.00
C VAL A 10 -1.16 10.49 -23.47
N ARG A 11 -2.32 10.44 -22.81
CA ARG A 11 -2.38 10.42 -21.34
C ARG A 11 -1.83 9.09 -20.84
N ASN A 12 -1.15 9.13 -19.68
CA ASN A 12 -0.60 7.92 -19.08
C ASN A 12 -1.69 6.89 -18.73
N ASP A 13 -2.89 7.35 -18.40
CA ASP A 13 -4.03 6.47 -18.10
C ASP A 13 -4.43 5.66 -19.35
N ASP A 14 -4.52 6.32 -20.52
CA ASP A 14 -4.82 5.64 -21.80
C ASP A 14 -3.74 4.59 -22.17
N ILE A 15 -2.47 4.88 -21.87
CA ILE A 15 -1.37 3.92 -22.11
C ILE A 15 -1.50 2.73 -21.18
N ARG A 16 -1.75 2.97 -19.88
CA ARG A 16 -1.91 1.93 -18.85
C ARG A 16 -3.08 1.00 -19.15
N ASP A 17 -4.21 1.55 -19.57
CA ASP A 17 -5.39 0.77 -19.97
C ASP A 17 -5.06 -0.16 -21.14
N ARG A 18 -4.32 0.33 -22.15
CA ARG A 18 -3.89 -0.49 -23.29
C ARG A 18 -2.93 -1.62 -22.89
N VAL A 19 -2.01 -1.36 -21.97
CA VAL A 19 -1.03 -2.37 -21.51
C VAL A 19 -1.54 -3.20 -20.33
N ARG A 20 -2.76 -2.94 -19.85
CA ARG A 20 -3.38 -3.59 -18.69
C ARG A 20 -2.51 -3.50 -17.42
N VAL A 21 -1.82 -2.37 -17.24
CA VAL A 21 -0.99 -2.11 -16.06
C VAL A 21 -1.77 -1.25 -15.08
N ALA A 22 -1.91 -1.73 -13.84
CA ALA A 22 -2.55 -0.96 -12.77
C ALA A 22 -1.80 0.35 -12.45
N PRO A 23 -2.50 1.42 -12.02
CA PRO A 23 -1.90 2.65 -11.54
C PRO A 23 -0.84 2.43 -10.45
N ILE A 24 0.19 3.27 -10.47
CA ILE A 24 1.30 3.20 -9.49
C ILE A 24 0.80 3.40 -8.04
N GLU A 25 -0.23 4.21 -7.85
CA GLU A 25 -0.81 4.48 -6.55
C GLU A 25 -1.37 3.22 -5.90
N GLU A 26 -2.10 2.40 -6.67
CA GLU A 26 -2.65 1.12 -6.22
C GLU A 26 -1.54 0.12 -5.91
N LYS A 27 -0.46 0.09 -6.71
CA LYS A 27 0.73 -0.71 -6.40
C LYS A 27 1.37 -0.28 -5.08
N LEU A 28 1.52 1.01 -4.84
CA LEU A 28 2.05 1.52 -3.58
C LEU A 28 1.17 1.11 -2.39
N VAL A 29 -0.16 1.18 -2.53
CA VAL A 29 -1.11 0.69 -1.50
C VAL A 29 -0.91 -0.81 -1.26
N GLN A 30 -0.88 -1.62 -2.32
CA GLN A 30 -0.64 -3.06 -2.22
C GLN A 30 0.66 -3.38 -1.47
N HIS A 31 1.76 -2.71 -1.80
CA HIS A 31 3.05 -2.92 -1.12
C HIS A 31 2.98 -2.55 0.37
N ARG A 32 2.30 -1.46 0.73
CA ARG A 32 2.08 -1.09 2.14
C ARG A 32 1.25 -2.13 2.89
N LEU A 33 0.18 -2.64 2.28
CA LEU A 33 -0.66 -3.69 2.86
C LEU A 33 0.08 -5.03 2.97
N ARG A 34 0.87 -5.43 1.96
CA ARG A 34 1.76 -6.60 2.02
C ARG A 34 2.71 -6.52 3.22
N TRP A 35 3.34 -5.36 3.40
CA TRP A 35 4.24 -5.12 4.53
C TRP A 35 3.52 -5.12 5.88
N PHE A 36 2.33 -4.51 5.95
CA PHE A 36 1.49 -4.56 7.14
C PHE A 36 1.12 -5.99 7.52
N GLY A 37 0.66 -6.79 6.57
CA GLY A 37 0.33 -8.18 6.81
C GLY A 37 1.54 -9.03 7.20
N HIS A 38 2.74 -8.70 6.71
CA HIS A 38 3.98 -9.30 7.20
C HIS A 38 4.20 -8.98 8.68
N ILE A 39 4.16 -7.70 9.06
CA ILE A 39 4.43 -7.26 10.44
C ILE A 39 3.41 -7.83 11.45
N GLN A 40 2.13 -7.86 11.09
CA GLN A 40 1.07 -8.30 12.00
C GLN A 40 1.12 -9.81 12.30
N ARG A 41 1.67 -10.62 11.37
CA ARG A 41 1.85 -12.06 11.54
C ARG A 41 3.17 -12.44 12.24
N ARG A 42 4.03 -11.47 12.56
CA ARG A 42 5.26 -11.71 13.32
C ARG A 42 4.94 -11.68 14.82
N PRO A 43 5.65 -12.49 15.63
CA PRO A 43 5.53 -12.46 17.09
C PRO A 43 5.90 -11.07 17.63
N SER A 44 5.32 -10.68 18.76
CA SER A 44 5.51 -9.37 19.40
C SER A 44 6.98 -9.08 19.74
N GLU A 45 7.73 -10.15 19.98
CA GLU A 45 9.14 -10.17 20.35
C GLU A 45 10.06 -9.86 19.15
N ALA A 46 9.55 -9.99 17.92
CA ALA A 46 10.32 -9.68 16.72
C ALA A 46 10.61 -8.18 16.64
N SER A 47 11.87 -7.82 16.35
CA SER A 47 12.36 -6.44 16.25
C SER A 47 11.55 -5.58 15.28
N VAL A 48 11.06 -6.18 14.20
CA VAL A 48 10.21 -5.54 13.18
C VAL A 48 8.81 -5.17 13.69
N HIS A 49 8.29 -5.91 14.66
CA HIS A 49 6.99 -5.65 15.29
C HIS A 49 7.14 -4.62 16.42
N SER A 50 8.12 -4.84 17.31
CA SER A 50 8.37 -3.98 18.46
C SER A 50 8.89 -2.58 18.06
N GLY A 51 9.76 -2.47 17.05
CA GLY A 51 10.27 -1.18 16.57
C GLY A 51 9.18 -0.28 16.00
N ARG A 52 8.11 -0.86 15.43
CA ARG A 52 6.99 -0.11 14.85
C ARG A 52 5.92 0.26 15.88
N ILE A 53 5.63 -0.61 16.86
CA ILE A 53 4.74 -0.24 17.99
C ILE A 53 5.34 0.91 18.79
N LYS A 54 6.67 0.92 18.94
CA LYS A 54 7.42 1.95 19.67
C LYS A 54 7.64 3.25 18.89
N CYS A 55 7.36 3.31 17.58
CA CYS A 55 7.36 4.58 16.85
C CYS A 55 6.23 5.46 17.36
N ALA A 56 6.57 6.40 18.25
CA ALA A 56 5.62 7.32 18.87
C ALA A 56 4.81 8.07 17.80
N ASP A 57 3.49 7.96 17.88
CA ASP A 57 2.56 8.78 17.08
C ASP A 57 2.65 10.28 17.44
N ASN A 58 3.30 10.60 18.56
CA ASN A 58 3.34 11.92 19.19
C ASN A 58 4.65 12.71 18.98
N VAL A 59 5.41 12.41 17.93
CA VAL A 59 6.57 13.26 17.60
C VAL A 59 6.06 14.56 16.98
N LYS A 60 6.30 15.70 17.63
CA LYS A 60 6.04 17.04 17.06
C LYS A 60 6.75 17.14 15.70
N ARG A 61 5.98 17.13 14.61
CA ARG A 61 6.54 17.24 13.26
C ARG A 61 6.75 18.71 12.92
N GLY A 62 7.87 19.00 12.25
CA GLY A 62 8.18 20.35 11.79
C GLY A 62 7.10 20.90 10.84
N ARG A 63 6.99 22.23 10.82
CA ARG A 63 6.06 22.97 9.96
C ARG A 63 6.28 22.59 8.48
N GLY A 64 5.19 22.30 7.75
CA GLY A 64 5.22 21.93 6.33
C GLY A 64 5.23 20.42 6.03
N ARG A 65 5.53 19.56 7.00
CA ARG A 65 5.40 18.10 6.81
C ARG A 65 3.95 17.67 7.00
N PRO A 66 3.37 16.86 6.09
CA PRO A 66 2.04 16.30 6.29
C PRO A 66 1.94 15.57 7.63
N ASN A 67 0.84 15.83 8.36
CA ASN A 67 0.55 15.14 9.62
C ASN A 67 0.21 13.66 9.42
N LEU A 68 0.12 13.17 8.18
CA LEU A 68 -0.21 11.80 7.85
C LEU A 68 0.78 10.82 8.49
N THR A 69 0.34 10.13 9.52
CA THR A 69 1.06 9.04 10.16
C THR A 69 0.92 7.77 9.33
N TRP A 70 1.87 6.85 9.49
CA TRP A 70 1.76 5.55 8.85
C TRP A 70 0.48 4.79 9.24
N LYS A 71 0.02 4.93 10.49
CA LYS A 71 -1.25 4.35 10.97
C LYS A 71 -2.45 4.95 10.23
N GLU A 72 -2.48 6.26 10.05
CA GLU A 72 -3.54 6.94 9.29
C GLU A 72 -3.53 6.55 7.81
N SER A 73 -2.35 6.45 7.19
CA SER A 73 -2.21 5.95 5.81
C SER A 73 -2.79 4.54 5.67
N LEU A 74 -2.46 3.62 6.59
CA LEU A 74 -3.02 2.27 6.56
C LEU A 74 -4.52 2.25 6.82
N LYS A 75 -5.03 3.09 7.72
CA LYS A 75 -6.47 3.18 7.97
C LYS A 75 -7.22 3.63 6.71
N ARG A 76 -6.65 4.57 5.96
CA ARG A 76 -7.20 5.00 4.67
C ARG A 76 -7.11 3.87 3.65
N ASP A 77 -5.94 3.27 3.47
CA ASP A 77 -5.73 2.18 2.51
C ASP A 77 -6.69 1.00 2.75
N LEU A 78 -6.87 0.58 4.02
CA LEU A 78 -7.82 -0.48 4.39
C LEU A 78 -9.27 -0.11 4.10
N LYS A 79 -9.63 1.17 4.29
CA LYS A 79 -10.98 1.68 4.00
C LYS A 79 -11.22 1.72 2.49
N ASP A 80 -10.26 2.23 1.73
CA ASP A 80 -10.37 2.38 0.28
C ASP A 80 -10.50 1.02 -0.42
N TRP A 81 -9.82 -0.01 0.10
CA TRP A 81 -9.88 -1.38 -0.43
C TRP A 81 -10.96 -2.25 0.23
N ASN A 82 -11.71 -1.70 1.20
CA ASN A 82 -12.75 -2.39 1.96
C ASN A 82 -12.25 -3.70 2.61
N ILE A 83 -11.03 -3.69 3.17
CA ILE A 83 -10.41 -4.86 3.80
C ILE A 83 -10.47 -4.75 5.32
N THR A 84 -11.03 -5.77 5.97
CA THR A 84 -11.02 -5.88 7.43
C THR A 84 -9.64 -6.27 7.96
N LYS A 85 -9.19 -5.62 9.03
CA LYS A 85 -7.90 -5.89 9.68
C LYS A 85 -7.75 -7.34 10.17
N GLU A 86 -8.86 -8.00 10.50
CA GLU A 86 -8.89 -9.39 10.98
C GLU A 86 -8.45 -10.40 9.91
N LEU A 87 -8.65 -10.06 8.64
CA LEU A 87 -8.28 -10.90 7.49
C LEU A 87 -6.76 -11.12 7.38
N VAL A 88 -5.97 -10.28 8.03
CA VAL A 88 -4.50 -10.32 7.99
C VAL A 88 -3.93 -11.65 8.49
N MET A 89 -4.63 -12.31 9.41
CA MET A 89 -4.16 -13.57 9.98
C MET A 89 -4.29 -14.72 8.99
N ASP A 90 -5.34 -14.72 8.16
CA ASP A 90 -5.46 -15.69 7.07
C ASP A 90 -4.62 -15.27 5.87
N ARG A 91 -3.53 -15.98 5.63
CA ARG A 91 -2.61 -15.69 4.53
C ARG A 91 -3.26 -15.86 3.16
N GLY A 92 -4.21 -16.80 3.03
CA GLY A 92 -4.91 -17.07 1.78
C GLY A 92 -5.81 -15.91 1.39
N SER A 93 -6.77 -15.59 2.26
CA SER A 93 -7.70 -14.48 2.04
C SER A 93 -6.99 -13.13 1.99
N TRP A 94 -5.94 -12.92 2.80
CA TRP A 94 -5.14 -11.68 2.72
C TRP A 94 -4.47 -11.52 1.36
N LYS A 95 -3.89 -12.59 0.80
CA LYS A 95 -3.24 -12.55 -0.51
C LYS A 95 -4.25 -12.25 -1.61
N LEU A 96 -5.45 -12.83 -1.54
CA LEU A 96 -6.53 -12.60 -2.48
C LEU A 96 -7.07 -11.17 -2.38
N ALA A 97 -7.32 -10.67 -1.17
CA ALA A 97 -7.84 -9.33 -0.94
C ALA A 97 -6.89 -8.21 -1.39
N ILE A 98 -5.58 -8.42 -1.25
CA ILE A 98 -4.58 -7.47 -1.74
C ILE A 98 -4.12 -7.75 -3.17
N HIS A 99 -4.66 -8.77 -3.84
CA HIS A 99 -4.18 -9.15 -5.17
C HIS A 99 -4.57 -8.08 -6.20
N MET A 100 -3.55 -7.46 -6.78
CA MET A 100 -3.69 -6.72 -8.02
C MET A 100 -3.15 -7.59 -9.14
N PRO A 101 -3.89 -7.75 -10.25
CA PRO A 101 -3.37 -8.43 -11.43
C PRO A 101 -2.08 -7.73 -11.88
N GLU A 102 -1.06 -8.54 -12.14
CA GLU A 102 0.14 -8.08 -12.85
C GLU A 102 0.03 -8.62 -14.28
N PRO A 103 0.31 -7.82 -15.31
CA PRO A 103 0.40 -8.30 -16.68
C PRO A 103 1.62 -9.22 -16.89
#